data_AF-A0A6A4I5W4-F1
#
_entry.id   AF-A0A6A4I5W4-F1
#
_cell.length_a   1.000
_cell.length_b   1.000
_cell.length_c   1.000
_cell.angle_alpha   90.00
_cell.angle_beta   90.00
_cell.angle_gamma   90.00
#
_symmetry.space_group_name_H-M   'P 1'
#
loop_
_entity.id
_entity.type
_entity.pdbx_description
1 polymer ?
#
loop_
_entity_poly.entity_id
_entity_poly.type
_entity_poly.pdbx_seq_one_letter_code
_entity_poly.pdbx_strand_id
1 'polypeptide(L)'
;MHNELLLKYWGPLAGLSEFPGERINGMLQKIKTNGHLYDMDNTMLRQMARLCHLLALLHDNESGNSLDKSFANILEPEDRTKPSVSKELTSADAAFFLSKVPKLRPNEYNLILRYLHSTGHPYRAYLDLPHPEYALILPPNAKRLVEFHNNGHTYSCNSSHIGNSAIQSYDKSTEACLTGAIDTILEIPLEGFLHKFILVHPHLDLNSSDASCTPYPQHP
;
A
#
# COMPACT_ATOMS: atom_id res chain seq x y z
N MET A 1 -28.39 -15.04 -15.71
CA MET A 1 -27.19 -14.27 -15.32
C MET A 1 -26.72 -13.48 -16.55
N HIS A 2 -26.72 -12.15 -16.52
CA HIS A 2 -26.45 -11.27 -17.68
C HIS A 2 -25.03 -10.70 -17.66
N ASN A 3 -24.06 -11.44 -17.14
CA ASN A 3 -22.70 -10.94 -16.94
C ASN A 3 -22.01 -10.53 -18.25
N GLU A 4 -22.28 -11.25 -19.34
CA GLU A 4 -21.71 -10.95 -20.67
C GLU A 4 -22.21 -9.60 -21.24
N LEU A 5 -23.49 -9.27 -21.04
CA LEU A 5 -24.05 -7.97 -21.45
C LEU A 5 -23.53 -6.83 -20.58
N LEU A 6 -23.36 -7.07 -19.28
CA LEU A 6 -22.85 -6.10 -18.32
C LEU A 6 -21.37 -5.78 -18.57
N LEU A 7 -20.54 -6.79 -18.84
CA LEU A 7 -19.12 -6.61 -19.23
C LEU A 7 -18.97 -5.74 -20.48
N LYS A 8 -19.86 -5.93 -21.47
CA LYS A 8 -19.79 -5.23 -22.75
C LYS A 8 -20.10 -3.73 -22.63
N TYR A 9 -20.94 -3.35 -21.67
CA TYR A 9 -21.32 -1.96 -21.45
C TYR A 9 -20.43 -1.23 -20.44
N TRP A 10 -19.94 -1.93 -19.41
CA TRP A 10 -19.30 -1.30 -18.24
C TRP A 10 -17.84 -1.67 -18.04
N GLY A 11 -17.28 -2.59 -18.83
CA GLY A 11 -15.89 -3.03 -18.71
C GLY A 11 -15.67 -4.10 -17.62
N PRO A 12 -14.43 -4.26 -17.12
CA PRO A 12 -14.09 -5.29 -16.13
C PRO A 12 -14.95 -5.19 -14.89
N LEU A 13 -15.79 -6.21 -14.68
CA LEU A 13 -16.75 -6.22 -13.58
C LEU A 13 -16.06 -6.29 -12.22
N ALA A 14 -14.76 -6.59 -12.08
CA ALA A 14 -14.06 -6.56 -10.79
C ALA A 14 -14.13 -5.19 -10.09
N GLY A 15 -14.26 -4.08 -10.84
CA GLY A 15 -14.51 -2.74 -10.28
C GLY A 15 -15.98 -2.43 -9.98
N LEU A 16 -16.92 -3.18 -10.59
CA LEU A 16 -18.38 -3.04 -10.42
C LEU A 16 -18.99 -4.09 -9.48
N SER A 17 -18.31 -5.21 -9.31
CA SER A 17 -18.76 -6.43 -8.67
C SER A 17 -18.24 -6.42 -7.24
N GLU A 18 -19.20 -6.53 -6.32
CA GLU A 18 -19.04 -6.88 -4.91
C GLU A 18 -18.70 -5.72 -3.96
N PHE A 19 -17.66 -4.92 -4.12
CA PHE A 19 -17.23 -4.06 -2.99
C PHE A 19 -18.03 -2.77 -2.70
N PRO A 20 -18.40 -1.94 -3.70
CA PRO A 20 -19.09 -0.67 -3.42
C PRO A 20 -20.58 -0.89 -3.06
N GLY A 21 -21.23 -1.81 -3.78
CA GLY A 21 -22.65 -2.14 -3.57
C GLY A 21 -22.90 -2.82 -2.23
N GLU A 22 -22.05 -3.77 -1.83
CA GLU A 22 -22.16 -4.41 -0.51
C GLU A 22 -21.91 -3.43 0.64
N ARG A 23 -20.97 -2.48 0.47
CA ARG A 23 -20.72 -1.43 1.46
C ARG A 23 -21.94 -0.53 1.63
N ILE A 24 -22.55 -0.10 0.53
CA ILE A 24 -23.78 0.70 0.54
C ILE A 24 -24.92 -0.09 1.18
N ASN A 25 -25.08 -1.37 0.83
CA ASN A 25 -26.09 -2.24 1.44
C ASN A 25 -25.87 -2.39 2.95
N GLY A 26 -24.63 -2.58 3.40
CA GLY A 26 -24.29 -2.64 4.82
C GLY A 26 -24.55 -1.33 5.56
N MET A 27 -24.32 -0.19 4.92
CA MET A 27 -24.68 1.13 5.48
C MET A 27 -26.20 1.29 5.60
N LEU A 28 -26.94 0.94 4.54
CA LEU A 28 -28.41 1.03 4.51
C LEU A 28 -29.07 0.08 5.53
N GLN A 29 -28.51 -1.12 5.73
CA GLN A 29 -29.00 -2.09 6.72
C GLN A 29 -28.88 -1.59 8.18
N LYS A 30 -27.96 -0.66 8.46
CA LYS A 30 -27.80 -0.05 9.79
C LYS A 30 -28.81 1.07 10.06
N ILE A 31 -29.51 1.55 9.04
CA ILE A 31 -30.52 2.60 9.18
C ILE A 31 -31.81 1.97 9.70
N LYS A 32 -32.33 2.47 10.83
CA LYS A 32 -33.59 1.99 11.40
C LYS A 32 -34.76 2.48 10.53
N THR A 33 -35.36 1.56 9.78
CA THR A 33 -36.43 1.87 8.82
C THR A 33 -37.84 1.83 9.41
N ASN A 34 -38.01 1.32 10.62
CA ASN A 34 -39.30 1.18 11.27
C ASN A 34 -39.97 2.56 11.51
N GLY A 35 -41.13 2.79 10.88
CA GLY A 35 -41.93 4.01 11.04
C GLY A 35 -41.57 5.16 10.09
N HIS A 36 -40.58 5.00 9.22
CA HIS A 36 -40.05 6.06 8.36
C HIS A 36 -40.36 5.88 6.86
N LEU A 37 -41.34 5.03 6.49
CA LEU A 37 -41.62 4.67 5.09
C LEU A 37 -41.73 5.88 4.15
N TYR A 38 -42.43 6.94 4.58
CA TYR A 38 -42.62 8.15 3.80
C TYR A 38 -41.38 9.07 3.73
N ASP A 39 -40.49 8.99 4.72
CA ASP A 39 -39.23 9.74 4.74
C ASP A 39 -38.19 9.10 3.82
N MET A 40 -38.34 7.81 3.53
CA MET A 40 -37.39 6.98 2.79
C MET A 40 -37.55 7.06 1.27
N ASP A 41 -38.75 7.41 0.79
CA ASP A 41 -39.03 7.54 -0.64
C ASP A 41 -38.19 8.67 -1.26
N ASN A 42 -37.32 8.30 -2.21
CA ASN A 42 -36.45 9.19 -2.97
C ASN A 42 -35.36 9.94 -2.18
N THR A 43 -35.17 9.66 -0.88
CA THR A 43 -34.14 10.31 -0.07
C THR A 43 -32.91 9.43 0.11
N MET A 44 -33.07 8.12 0.29
CA MET A 44 -31.94 7.23 0.59
C MET A 44 -30.87 7.23 -0.48
N LEU A 45 -31.25 7.00 -1.74
CA LEU A 45 -30.32 7.01 -2.87
C LEU A 45 -29.66 8.36 -3.05
N ARG A 46 -30.39 9.45 -2.82
CA ARG A 46 -29.87 10.81 -2.94
C ARG A 46 -28.86 11.13 -1.84
N GLN A 47 -29.13 10.72 -0.61
CA GLN A 47 -28.19 10.90 0.50
C GLN A 47 -26.96 10.02 0.32
N MET A 48 -27.14 8.80 -0.18
CA MET A 48 -26.03 7.90 -0.41
C MET A 48 -25.13 8.36 -1.56
N ALA A 49 -25.71 8.88 -2.65
CA ALA A 49 -24.96 9.52 -3.72
C ALA A 49 -24.16 10.75 -3.21
N ARG A 50 -24.75 11.57 -2.34
CA ARG A 50 -24.06 12.71 -1.71
C ARG A 50 -22.91 12.27 -0.81
N LEU A 51 -23.14 11.21 -0.02
CA LEU A 51 -22.12 10.63 0.84
C LEU A 51 -20.96 10.06 0.01
N CYS A 52 -21.24 9.27 -1.03
CA CYS A 52 -20.22 8.74 -1.93
C CYS A 52 -19.41 9.85 -2.60
N HIS A 53 -20.07 10.93 -3.02
CA HIS A 53 -19.39 12.10 -3.59
C HIS A 53 -18.48 12.80 -2.58
N LEU A 54 -18.95 12.99 -1.33
CA LEU A 54 -18.14 13.57 -0.26
C LEU A 54 -16.94 12.69 0.07
N LEU A 55 -17.11 11.37 0.18
CA LEU A 55 -16.01 10.43 0.43
C LEU A 55 -14.99 10.44 -0.71
N ALA A 56 -15.43 10.53 -1.97
CA ALA A 56 -14.53 10.66 -3.11
C ALA A 56 -13.72 11.96 -3.03
N LEU A 57 -14.37 13.10 -2.74
CA LEU A 57 -13.69 14.37 -2.53
C LEU A 57 -12.68 14.31 -1.38
N LEU A 58 -13.00 13.64 -0.27
CA LEU A 58 -12.07 13.46 0.85
C LEU A 58 -10.84 12.65 0.44
N HIS A 59 -11.02 11.58 -0.35
CA HIS A 59 -9.95 10.69 -0.78
C HIS A 59 -9.05 11.34 -1.87
N ASP A 60 -9.62 12.15 -2.77
CA ASP A 60 -8.89 12.86 -3.83
C ASP A 60 -8.17 14.13 -3.31
N ASN A 61 -8.54 14.62 -2.12
CA ASN A 61 -8.02 15.87 -1.54
C ASN A 61 -6.61 15.79 -0.94
N GLU A 62 -5.81 14.76 -1.24
CA GLU A 62 -4.37 14.82 -0.96
C GLU A 62 -3.74 16.07 -1.61
N SER A 63 -4.26 16.53 -2.76
CA SER A 63 -3.86 17.72 -3.52
C SER A 63 -4.76 18.97 -3.40
N GLY A 64 -5.80 18.98 -2.54
CA GLY A 64 -6.82 20.06 -2.48
C GLY A 64 -6.76 21.02 -1.28
N ASN A 65 -7.52 22.12 -1.38
CA ASN A 65 -7.56 23.30 -0.50
C ASN A 65 -7.57 23.01 1.02
N SER A 66 -6.90 23.86 1.80
CA SER A 66 -6.69 23.70 3.26
C SER A 66 -7.98 23.63 4.10
N LEU A 67 -9.09 24.18 3.61
CA LEU A 67 -10.39 24.15 4.27
C LEU A 67 -11.02 22.75 4.24
N ASP A 68 -10.90 22.01 3.14
CA ASP A 68 -11.51 20.68 3.03
C ASP A 68 -10.82 19.67 3.94
N LYS A 69 -9.51 19.83 4.16
CA LYS A 69 -8.72 19.03 5.13
C LYS A 69 -9.16 19.29 6.58
N SER A 70 -9.52 20.53 6.94
CA SER A 70 -9.97 20.83 8.30
C SER A 70 -11.35 20.24 8.58
N PHE A 71 -12.25 20.24 7.59
CA PHE A 71 -13.56 19.58 7.68
C PHE A 71 -13.45 18.05 7.72
N ALA A 72 -12.56 17.45 6.92
CA ALA A 72 -12.22 16.03 6.98
C ALA A 72 -11.83 15.60 8.40
N ASN A 73 -10.93 16.38 9.02
CA ASN A 73 -10.42 16.14 10.38
C ASN A 73 -11.47 16.30 11.49
N ILE A 74 -12.63 16.91 11.20
CA ILE A 74 -13.77 17.03 12.11
C ILE A 74 -14.73 15.85 11.93
N LEU A 75 -14.97 15.43 10.67
CA LEU A 75 -15.91 14.37 10.31
C LEU A 75 -15.38 12.97 10.61
N GLU A 76 -14.06 12.76 10.50
CA GLU A 76 -13.39 11.49 10.77
C GLU A 76 -12.43 11.60 11.98
N PRO A 77 -12.96 11.79 13.21
CA PRO A 77 -12.14 12.00 14.39
C PRO A 77 -11.33 10.75 14.76
N GLU A 78 -11.70 9.55 14.30
CA GLU A 78 -10.94 8.32 14.56
C GLU A 78 -9.65 8.22 13.73
N ASP A 79 -9.58 8.89 12.57
CA ASP A 79 -8.31 9.03 11.85
C ASP A 79 -7.35 10.00 12.55
N ARG A 80 -7.81 10.78 13.56
CA ARG A 80 -6.89 11.46 14.49
C ARG A 80 -6.08 10.48 15.35
N THR A 81 -6.61 9.27 15.57
CA THR A 81 -5.97 8.25 16.43
C THR A 81 -5.13 7.25 15.65
N LYS A 82 -5.16 7.29 14.32
CA LYS A 82 -4.11 6.67 13.52
C LYS A 82 -2.98 7.69 13.41
N PRO A 83 -1.90 7.57 14.21
CA PRO A 83 -0.72 8.38 13.96
C PRO A 83 -0.25 8.10 12.54
N SER A 84 -0.31 9.11 11.68
CA SER A 84 0.49 9.11 10.47
C SER A 84 1.95 9.15 10.91
N VAL A 85 2.65 8.05 10.67
CA VAL A 85 4.09 8.00 10.39
C VAL A 85 5.00 8.11 11.63
N SER A 86 5.45 6.93 12.07
CA SER A 86 6.72 6.62 12.76
C SER A 86 7.19 7.56 13.87
N LYS A 87 7.16 7.06 15.12
CA LYS A 87 7.90 7.64 16.25
C LYS A 87 9.35 7.92 15.81
N GLU A 88 9.76 9.19 15.84
CA GLU A 88 11.15 9.57 15.64
C GLU A 88 12.02 8.79 16.63
N LEU A 89 12.91 7.97 16.09
CA LEU A 89 13.88 7.19 16.82
C LEU A 89 15.05 8.10 17.16
N THR A 90 15.38 8.19 18.45
CA THR A 90 16.65 8.79 18.86
C THR A 90 17.82 7.92 18.37
N SER A 91 19.01 8.51 18.23
CA SER A 91 20.22 7.78 17.82
C SER A 91 20.54 6.61 18.76
N ALA A 92 20.25 6.75 20.06
CA ALA A 92 20.40 5.68 21.05
C ALA A 92 19.42 4.52 20.81
N ASP A 93 18.16 4.83 20.50
CA ASP A 93 17.13 3.83 20.20
C ASP A 93 17.47 3.06 18.91
N ALA A 94 17.98 3.77 17.89
CA ALA A 94 18.43 3.16 16.63
C ALA A 94 19.62 2.22 16.85
N ALA A 95 20.62 2.62 17.63
CA ALA A 95 21.76 1.77 17.97
C ALA A 95 21.33 0.53 18.76
N PHE A 96 20.43 0.70 19.75
CA PHE A 96 19.89 -0.41 20.52
C PHE A 96 19.11 -1.39 19.63
N PHE A 97 18.29 -0.89 18.71
CA PHE A 97 17.60 -1.70 17.72
C PHE A 97 18.58 -2.51 16.87
N LEU A 98 19.58 -1.86 16.28
CA LEU A 98 20.55 -2.50 15.39
C LEU A 98 21.42 -3.54 16.11
N SER A 99 21.70 -3.36 17.41
CA SER A 99 22.50 -4.30 18.20
C SER A 99 21.85 -5.67 18.39
N LYS A 100 20.52 -5.74 18.38
CA LYS A 100 19.75 -6.98 18.59
C LYS A 100 19.47 -7.76 17.31
N VAL A 101 19.77 -7.13 16.17
CA VAL A 101 19.22 -7.51 14.88
C VAL A 101 20.31 -8.20 14.04
N PRO A 102 19.96 -9.24 13.25
CA PRO A 102 20.94 -9.95 12.42
C PRO A 102 21.48 -9.08 11.28
N LYS A 103 22.67 -9.47 10.79
CA LYS A 103 23.29 -8.87 9.60
C LYS A 103 22.50 -9.23 8.34
N LEU A 104 22.37 -8.29 7.40
CA LEU A 104 21.80 -8.54 6.07
C LEU A 104 22.69 -9.46 5.26
N ARG A 105 22.08 -10.16 4.31
CA ARG A 105 22.84 -10.86 3.26
C ARG A 105 23.44 -9.84 2.29
N PRO A 106 24.63 -10.11 1.70
CA PRO A 106 25.28 -9.18 0.78
C PRO A 106 24.40 -8.79 -0.41
N ASN A 107 23.64 -9.75 -0.96
CA ASN A 107 22.76 -9.50 -2.10
C ASN A 107 21.61 -8.56 -1.74
N GLU A 108 20.99 -8.75 -0.56
CA GLU A 108 19.91 -7.89 -0.06
C GLU A 108 20.42 -6.47 0.20
N TYR A 109 21.60 -6.35 0.80
CA TYR A 109 22.25 -5.07 1.08
C TYR A 109 22.49 -4.26 -0.19
N ASN A 110 23.07 -4.89 -1.22
CA ASN A 110 23.35 -4.24 -2.50
C ASN A 110 22.07 -3.81 -3.23
N LEU A 111 21.00 -4.61 -3.15
CA LEU A 111 19.70 -4.27 -3.74
C LEU A 111 19.08 -3.03 -3.07
N ILE A 112 19.09 -2.97 -1.74
CA ILE A 112 18.56 -1.81 -1.00
C ILE A 112 19.40 -0.56 -1.30
N LEU A 113 20.72 -0.70 -1.33
CA LEU A 113 21.61 0.42 -1.65
C LEU A 113 21.37 0.95 -3.07
N ARG A 114 21.23 0.07 -4.06
CA ARG A 114 20.87 0.46 -5.43
C ARG A 114 19.50 1.14 -5.49
N TYR A 115 18.52 0.64 -4.74
CA TYR A 115 17.20 1.26 -4.65
C TYR A 115 17.29 2.67 -4.07
N LEU A 116 17.99 2.86 -2.95
CA LEU A 116 18.18 4.17 -2.33
C LEU A 116 18.87 5.17 -3.26
N HIS A 117 19.86 4.71 -4.04
CA HIS A 117 20.48 5.55 -5.07
C HIS A 117 19.50 5.95 -6.17
N SER A 118 18.66 5.02 -6.62
CA SER A 118 17.64 5.31 -7.65
C SER A 118 16.57 6.30 -7.18
N THR A 119 16.26 6.32 -5.88
CA THR A 119 15.32 7.28 -5.28
C THR A 119 15.96 8.64 -4.95
N GLY A 120 17.25 8.82 -5.28
CA GLY A 120 17.98 10.06 -5.05
C GLY A 120 18.50 10.23 -3.62
N HIS A 121 18.59 9.17 -2.83
CA HIS A 121 19.16 9.22 -1.49
C HIS A 121 20.64 8.81 -1.51
N PRO A 122 21.57 9.69 -1.10
CA PRO A 122 23.01 9.48 -1.24
C PRO A 122 23.61 8.57 -0.14
N TYR A 123 22.99 7.41 0.09
CA TYR A 123 23.47 6.42 1.06
C TYR A 123 24.77 5.77 0.61
N ARG A 124 25.73 5.62 1.53
CA ARG A 124 26.99 4.92 1.28
C ARG A 124 27.00 3.52 1.87
N ALA A 125 27.79 2.66 1.25
CA ALA A 125 28.05 1.34 1.78
C ALA A 125 28.89 1.44 3.06
N TYR A 126 28.57 0.64 4.07
CA TYR A 126 29.27 0.70 5.36
C TYR A 126 30.77 0.37 5.26
N LEU A 127 31.17 -0.40 4.25
CA LEU A 127 32.55 -0.82 4.00
C LEU A 127 33.37 0.22 3.21
N ASP A 128 32.74 1.24 2.64
CA ASP A 128 33.42 2.22 1.76
C ASP A 128 34.10 3.31 2.59
N LEU A 129 35.22 2.95 3.21
CA LEU A 129 36.02 3.81 4.06
C LEU A 129 37.09 4.55 3.24
N PRO A 130 37.36 5.85 3.49
CA PRO A 130 36.86 6.69 4.59
C PRO A 130 35.52 7.40 4.28
N HIS A 131 34.69 7.53 5.31
CA HIS A 131 33.41 8.27 5.22
C HIS A 131 33.63 9.78 5.43
N PRO A 132 33.01 10.65 4.62
CA PRO A 132 33.01 12.09 4.86
C PRO A 132 32.20 12.45 6.11
N GLU A 133 32.46 13.63 6.68
CA GLU A 133 31.68 14.16 7.79
C GLU A 133 30.20 14.29 7.35
N TYR A 134 29.30 13.69 8.12
CA TYR A 134 27.85 13.61 7.84
C TYR A 134 27.41 12.70 6.69
N ALA A 135 28.22 11.71 6.30
CA ALA A 135 27.78 10.68 5.36
C ALA A 135 26.56 9.89 5.89
N LEU A 136 25.53 9.75 5.06
CA LEU A 136 24.45 8.79 5.30
C LEU A 136 24.96 7.39 4.98
N ILE A 137 25.02 6.51 5.98
CA ILE A 137 25.55 5.15 5.83
C ILE A 137 24.41 4.16 6.04
N LEU A 138 24.24 3.23 5.10
CA LEU A 138 23.26 2.16 5.24
C LEU A 138 23.76 1.14 6.28
N PRO A 139 23.07 0.92 7.41
CA PRO A 139 23.51 -0.03 8.42
C PRO A 139 23.51 -1.48 7.86
N PRO A 140 24.47 -2.33 8.30
CA PRO A 140 24.58 -3.71 7.85
C PRO A 140 23.58 -4.66 8.53
N ASN A 141 22.74 -4.17 9.45
CA ASN A 141 21.80 -4.98 10.22
C ASN A 141 20.35 -4.56 9.91
N ALA A 142 19.46 -5.54 9.71
CA ALA A 142 18.03 -5.30 9.44
C ALA A 142 17.16 -6.36 10.10
N LYS A 143 16.03 -5.92 10.64
CA LYS A 143 15.08 -6.82 11.30
C LYS A 143 14.23 -7.46 10.22
N ARG A 144 14.20 -8.79 10.19
CA ARG A 144 13.36 -9.53 9.24
C ARG A 144 11.96 -9.73 9.83
N LEU A 145 10.95 -9.31 9.10
CA LEU A 145 9.55 -9.48 9.46
C LEU A 145 8.95 -10.66 8.68
N VAL A 146 8.04 -11.38 9.33
CA VAL A 146 7.25 -12.45 8.69
C VAL A 146 6.05 -11.85 7.98
N GLU A 147 5.42 -10.87 8.62
CA GLU A 147 4.26 -10.14 8.12
C GLU A 147 4.24 -8.73 8.68
N PHE A 148 3.51 -7.84 8.03
CA PHE A 148 3.10 -6.56 8.59
C PHE A 148 1.72 -6.16 8.10
N HIS A 149 1.04 -5.39 8.94
CA HIS A 149 -0.25 -4.80 8.60
C HIS A 149 -0.07 -3.36 8.13
N ASN A 150 -0.70 -2.99 7.03
CA ASN A 150 -0.74 -1.63 6.52
C ASN A 150 -2.08 -1.35 5.84
N ASN A 151 -2.74 -0.26 6.23
CA ASN A 151 -4.02 0.20 5.66
C ASN A 151 -5.11 -0.88 5.57
N GLY A 152 -5.26 -1.74 6.59
CA GLY A 152 -6.27 -2.80 6.58
C GLY A 152 -5.84 -4.08 5.86
N HIS A 153 -4.66 -4.09 5.23
CA HIS A 153 -4.12 -5.26 4.51
C HIS A 153 -2.95 -5.87 5.26
N THR A 154 -2.90 -7.20 5.27
CA THR A 154 -1.78 -7.96 5.84
C THR A 154 -0.89 -8.45 4.71
N TYR A 155 0.36 -8.02 4.72
CA TYR A 155 1.38 -8.46 3.78
C TYR A 155 2.28 -9.47 4.47
N SER A 156 2.57 -10.58 3.82
CA SER A 156 3.42 -11.65 4.37
C SER A 156 4.40 -12.16 3.34
N CYS A 157 5.49 -12.78 3.81
CA CYS A 157 6.40 -13.50 2.91
C CYS A 157 5.68 -14.70 2.24
N ASN A 158 6.09 -15.02 1.02
CA ASN A 158 5.56 -16.14 0.23
C ASN A 158 5.72 -17.49 0.96
N SER A 159 6.80 -17.65 1.71
CA SER A 159 7.02 -18.81 2.59
C SER A 159 5.97 -18.99 3.68
N SER A 160 5.28 -17.90 4.05
CA SER A 160 4.32 -17.87 5.15
C SER A 160 2.89 -17.96 4.64
N HIS A 161 2.52 -17.13 3.65
CA HIS A 161 1.20 -17.18 3.05
C HIS A 161 1.22 -16.66 1.61
N ILE A 162 0.94 -17.54 0.66
CA ILE A 162 1.02 -17.26 -0.78
C ILE A 162 0.10 -16.10 -1.19
N GLY A 163 -1.16 -16.09 -0.75
CA GLY A 163 -2.14 -15.04 -1.12
C GLY A 163 -1.71 -13.63 -0.71
N ASN A 164 -1.40 -13.43 0.57
CA ASN A 164 -0.92 -12.18 1.14
C ASN A 164 0.51 -11.77 0.69
N SER A 165 1.19 -12.61 -0.10
CA SER A 165 2.52 -12.32 -0.64
C SER A 165 2.49 -11.80 -2.07
N ALA A 166 1.42 -12.04 -2.82
CA ALA A 166 1.29 -11.57 -4.19
C ALA A 166 0.97 -10.07 -4.19
N ILE A 167 1.83 -9.27 -4.81
CA ILE A 167 1.66 -7.83 -4.90
C ILE A 167 1.90 -7.32 -6.31
N GLN A 168 1.26 -6.19 -6.62
CA GLN A 168 1.58 -5.36 -7.77
C GLN A 168 2.30 -4.12 -7.25
N SER A 169 3.45 -3.80 -7.85
CA SER A 169 4.22 -2.61 -7.54
C SER A 169 4.36 -1.75 -8.77
N TYR A 170 4.43 -0.43 -8.57
CA TYR A 170 4.74 0.52 -9.61
C TYR A 170 6.18 0.97 -9.46
N ASP A 171 6.99 0.71 -10.47
CA ASP A 171 8.37 1.20 -10.50
C ASP A 171 8.42 2.58 -11.14
N LYS A 172 8.80 3.58 -10.36
CA LYS A 172 8.90 4.98 -10.81
C LYS A 172 10.00 5.19 -11.85
N SER A 173 11.00 4.31 -11.92
CA SER A 173 12.13 4.46 -12.85
C SER A 173 11.81 3.95 -14.25
N THR A 174 10.98 2.91 -14.35
CA THR A 174 10.56 2.29 -15.62
C THR A 174 9.14 2.65 -16.02
N GLU A 175 8.39 3.33 -15.14
CA GLU A 175 6.96 3.66 -15.28
C GLU A 175 6.08 2.42 -15.54
N ALA A 176 6.57 1.24 -15.16
CA ALA A 176 5.91 -0.04 -15.38
C ALA A 176 5.26 -0.56 -14.10
N CYS A 177 4.08 -1.16 -14.25
CA CYS A 177 3.50 -1.99 -13.21
C CYS A 177 4.11 -3.39 -13.29
N LEU A 178 4.72 -3.83 -12.20
CA LEU A 178 5.30 -5.16 -12.05
C LEU A 178 4.45 -5.97 -11.08
N THR A 179 4.27 -7.25 -11.36
CA THR A 179 3.66 -8.19 -10.43
C THR A 179 4.72 -9.14 -9.88
N GLY A 180 4.58 -9.55 -8.62
CA GLY A 180 5.52 -10.45 -8.00
C GLY A 180 5.08 -10.94 -6.63
N ALA A 181 5.90 -11.80 -6.05
CA ALA A 181 5.70 -12.35 -4.71
C ALA A 181 6.72 -11.77 -3.74
N ILE A 182 6.27 -11.41 -2.54
CA ILE A 182 7.14 -10.94 -1.46
C ILE A 182 7.99 -12.11 -0.97
N ASP A 183 9.31 -12.03 -1.18
CA ASP A 183 10.24 -13.03 -0.65
C ASP A 183 10.64 -12.69 0.78
N THR A 184 11.03 -11.43 1.02
CA THR A 184 11.54 -10.99 2.32
C THR A 184 11.07 -9.58 2.67
N ILE A 185 10.67 -9.39 3.93
CA ILE A 185 10.31 -8.08 4.49
C ILE A 185 11.36 -7.70 5.52
N LEU A 186 11.91 -6.48 5.38
CA LEU A 186 12.97 -5.95 6.23
C LEU A 186 12.52 -4.63 6.86
N GLU A 187 12.96 -4.39 8.09
CA GLU A 187 12.73 -3.15 8.83
C GLU A 187 14.08 -2.58 9.27
N ILE A 188 14.37 -1.35 8.82
CA ILE A 188 15.66 -0.69 8.98
C ILE A 188 15.44 0.75 9.48
N PRO A 189 16.13 1.17 10.56
CA PRO A 189 16.14 2.56 10.97
C PRO A 189 17.00 3.40 10.01
N LEU A 190 16.38 4.32 9.29
CA LEU A 190 17.05 5.31 8.42
C LEU A 190 16.57 6.71 8.80
N GLU A 191 17.49 7.67 8.92
CA GLU A 191 17.16 9.09 9.20
C GLU A 191 16.23 9.31 10.41
N GLY A 192 16.32 8.44 11.43
CA GLY A 192 15.47 8.54 12.62
C GLY A 192 14.09 7.92 12.47
N PHE A 193 13.80 7.21 11.38
CA PHE A 193 12.53 6.51 11.17
C PHE A 193 12.72 5.04 10.84
N LEU A 194 11.76 4.21 11.23
CA LEU A 194 11.75 2.79 10.85
C LEU A 194 11.13 2.65 9.46
N HIS A 195 11.98 2.39 8.47
CA HIS A 195 11.58 2.11 7.11
C HIS A 195 11.40 0.62 6.90
N LYS A 196 10.32 0.24 6.22
CA LYS A 196 10.07 -1.13 5.80
C LYS A 196 10.46 -1.27 4.33
N PHE A 197 11.31 -2.25 4.04
CA PHE A 197 11.71 -2.64 2.70
C PHE A 197 11.11 -3.98 2.36
N ILE A 198 10.53 -4.09 1.17
CA ILE A 198 9.90 -5.30 0.67
C ILE A 198 10.73 -5.77 -0.53
N LEU A 199 11.34 -6.94 -0.40
CA LEU A 199 12.06 -7.59 -1.48
C LEU A 199 11.09 -8.51 -2.22
N VAL A 200 10.88 -8.20 -3.49
CA VAL A 200 9.89 -8.86 -4.34
C VAL A 200 10.61 -9.69 -5.39
N HIS A 201 10.16 -10.93 -5.55
CA HIS A 201 10.53 -11.75 -6.68
C HIS A 201 9.51 -11.50 -7.81
N PRO A 202 9.91 -10.90 -8.94
CA PRO A 202 8.99 -10.62 -10.04
C PRO A 202 8.48 -11.94 -10.63
N HIS A 203 7.22 -11.95 -11.06
CA HIS A 203 6.70 -13.07 -11.83
C HIS A 203 7.37 -13.10 -13.22
N LEU A 204 7.56 -14.32 -13.74
CA LEU A 204 8.08 -14.50 -15.08
C LEU A 204 6.98 -14.18 -16.09
N ASP A 205 7.37 -13.48 -17.16
CA ASP A 205 6.47 -13.29 -18.30
C ASP A 205 6.08 -14.63 -18.91
N LEU A 206 4.85 -14.71 -19.39
CA LEU A 206 4.36 -15.88 -20.09
C LEU A 206 5.11 -16.06 -21.41
N ASN A 207 5.38 -17.32 -21.76
CA ASN A 207 5.95 -17.66 -23.07
C ASN A 207 5.01 -17.20 -24.20
N SER A 208 5.55 -16.92 -25.38
CA SER A 208 4.79 -16.41 -26.52
C SER A 208 3.61 -17.30 -26.95
N SER A 209 3.73 -18.62 -26.77
CA SER A 209 2.61 -19.57 -26.98
C SER A 209 1.47 -19.33 -26.00
N ASP A 210 1.81 -19.17 -24.71
CA ASP A 210 0.83 -19.11 -23.62
C ASP A 210 0.22 -17.71 -23.53
N ALA A 211 1.02 -16.67 -23.85
CA ALA A 211 0.57 -15.30 -24.01
C ALA A 211 -0.50 -15.17 -25.11
N SER A 212 -0.44 -15.98 -26.18
CA SER A 212 -1.47 -15.97 -27.23
C SER A 212 -2.82 -16.55 -26.79
N CYS A 213 -2.81 -17.34 -25.71
CA CYS A 213 -3.98 -17.92 -25.10
C CYS A 213 -4.52 -17.09 -23.93
N THR A 214 -3.85 -15.99 -23.54
CA THR A 214 -4.33 -15.17 -22.44
C THR A 214 -5.55 -14.38 -22.87
N PRO A 215 -6.64 -14.40 -22.08
CA PRO A 215 -7.79 -13.54 -22.33
C PRO A 215 -7.50 -12.06 -22.04
N TYR A 216 -6.34 -11.74 -21.43
CA TYR A 216 -5.96 -10.39 -21.01
C TYR A 216 -4.53 -10.03 -21.45
N PRO A 217 -4.25 -9.93 -22.76
CA PRO A 217 -2.89 -9.64 -23.26
C PRO A 217 -2.38 -8.22 -22.92
N GLN A 218 -3.27 -7.34 -22.44
CA GLN A 218 -2.95 -5.95 -22.07
C GLN A 218 -2.77 -5.75 -20.56
N HIS A 219 -2.99 -6.77 -19.73
CA HIS A 219 -2.89 -6.67 -18.28
C HIS A 219 -1.91 -7.71 -17.72
N PRO A 220 -0.84 -7.30 -17.02
CA PRO A 220 0.10 -8.20 -16.36
C PRO A 220 -0.46 -8.83 -15.07
#